data_AF-A0A7J3B901-F1
#
_entry.id   AF-A0A7J3B901-F1
#
_cell.length_a   1.000
_cell.length_b   1.000
_cell.length_c   1.000
_cell.angle_alpha   90.00
_cell.angle_beta   90.00
_cell.angle_gamma   90.00
#
_symmetry.space_group_name_H-M   'P 1'
#
loop_
_entity.id
_entity.type
_entity.pdbx_description
1 polymer ?
#
loop_
_entity_poly.entity_id
_entity_poly.type
_entity_poly.pdbx_seq_one_letter_code
_entity_poly.pdbx_strand_id
1 'polypeptide(L)'
;MLGGKGDFTTHAYLVALSIASAIVATIPFVFLELVPCIGIFAAAVRTVIILYGLYLQYKAIKTAHSIGTVQAVVALFMPHIVIVAIVLILWLLIYFGLLSLAFLPIFAQAGTVN
;
A
#
# COMPACT_ATOMS: atom_id res chain seq x y z
N MET A 1 -24.17 -13.48 6.45
CA MET A 1 -24.76 -12.19 6.04
C MET A 1 -24.33 -11.16 7.07
N LEU A 2 -23.41 -10.26 6.69
CA LEU A 2 -22.86 -9.22 7.56
C LEU A 2 -23.94 -8.15 7.83
N GLY A 3 -24.82 -8.43 8.79
CA GLY A 3 -25.90 -7.55 9.24
C GLY A 3 -25.43 -6.40 10.11
N GLY A 4 -24.39 -5.69 9.67
CA GLY A 4 -23.87 -4.52 10.36
C GLY A 4 -24.74 -3.30 10.08
N LYS A 5 -25.66 -2.97 11.01
CA LYS A 5 -26.23 -1.62 11.15
C LYS A 5 -25.22 -0.65 11.80
N GLY A 6 -23.93 -0.82 11.50
CA GLY A 6 -22.88 0.11 11.85
C GLY A 6 -22.62 0.96 10.64
N ASP A 7 -22.69 2.27 10.81
CA ASP A 7 -22.42 3.28 9.79
C ASP A 7 -20.99 3.11 9.25
N PHE A 8 -20.84 2.23 8.25
CA PHE A 8 -19.58 1.84 7.63
C PHE A 8 -18.84 3.06 7.09
N THR A 9 -19.59 4.06 6.67
CA THR A 9 -19.14 5.37 6.19
C THR A 9 -18.37 6.13 7.26
N THR A 10 -18.89 6.22 8.48
CA THR A 10 -18.26 7.00 9.56
C THR A 10 -16.98 6.32 10.09
N HIS A 11 -16.98 4.99 10.20
CA HIS A 11 -15.79 4.25 10.64
C HIS A 11 -14.70 4.22 9.56
N ALA A 12 -15.07 4.02 8.28
CA ALA A 12 -14.13 4.12 7.17
C ALA A 12 -13.57 5.54 7.05
N TYR A 13 -14.39 6.58 7.29
CA TYR A 13 -13.94 7.96 7.29
C TYR A 13 -12.93 8.25 8.40
N LEU A 14 -13.15 7.76 9.63
CA LEU A 14 -12.19 7.95 10.73
C LEU A 14 -10.87 7.23 10.47
N VAL A 15 -10.92 6.01 9.92
CA VAL A 15 -9.72 5.28 9.52
C VAL A 15 -8.98 6.02 8.39
N ALA A 16 -9.70 6.47 7.36
CA ALA A 16 -9.12 7.25 6.26
C ALA A 16 -8.51 8.57 6.74
N LEU A 17 -9.16 9.27 7.67
CA LEU A 17 -8.67 10.51 8.25
C LEU A 17 -7.39 10.29 9.07
N SER A 18 -7.33 9.19 9.84
CA SER A 18 -6.11 8.80 10.59
C SER A 18 -4.94 8.41 9.69
N ILE A 19 -5.24 7.74 8.56
CA ILE A 19 -4.22 7.40 7.55
C ILE A 19 -3.73 8.68 6.88
N ALA A 20 -4.64 9.56 6.46
CA ALA A 20 -4.30 10.81 5.79
C ALA A 20 -3.44 11.70 6.70
N SER A 21 -3.78 11.84 7.98
CA SER A 21 -2.99 12.64 8.92
C SER A 21 -1.60 12.03 9.17
N ALA A 22 -1.50 10.70 9.28
CA ALA A 22 -0.21 10.02 9.39
C ALA A 22 0.66 10.23 8.14
N ILE A 23 0.08 10.12 6.94
CA ILE A 23 0.79 10.36 5.68
C ILE A 23 1.31 11.80 5.63
N VAL A 24 0.44 12.78 5.88
CA VAL A 24 0.81 14.21 5.88
C VAL A 24 1.91 14.48 6.90
N ALA A 25 1.85 13.88 8.09
CA ALA A 25 2.89 14.01 9.11
C ALA A 25 4.23 13.40 8.68
N THR A 26 4.24 12.37 7.83
CA THR A 26 5.49 11.72 7.37
C THR A 26 6.19 12.45 6.21
N ILE A 27 5.48 13.23 5.39
CA ILE A 27 6.02 13.97 4.23
C ILE A 27 7.27 14.80 4.56
N PRO A 28 7.30 15.67 5.58
CA PRO A 28 8.48 16.50 5.87
C PRO A 28 9.72 15.66 6.23
N PHE A 29 9.54 14.48 6.83
CA PHE A 29 10.67 13.60 7.18
C PHE A 29 11.32 12.96 5.96
N VAL A 30 10.55 12.70 4.90
CA VAL A 30 11.11 12.21 3.62
C VAL A 30 12.06 13.23 3.01
N PHE A 31 11.75 14.53 3.10
CA PHE A 31 12.64 15.58 2.62
C PHE A 31 13.89 15.74 3.50
N LEU A 32 13.75 15.59 4.82
CA LEU A 32 14.88 15.65 5.76
C LEU A 32 15.84 14.46 5.61
N GLU A 33 15.36 13.33 5.09
CA GLU A 33 16.18 12.16 4.77
C GLU A 33 17.17 12.39 3.61
N LEU A 34 16.95 13.40 2.77
CA LEU A 34 17.89 13.77 1.70
C LEU A 34 19.15 14.46 2.25
N VAL A 35 19.17 14.85 3.52
CA VAL A 35 20.31 15.49 4.17
C VAL A 35 21.15 14.44 4.91
N PRO A 36 22.40 14.15 4.51
CA PRO A 36 23.17 13.00 5.00
C PRO A 36 23.32 12.91 6.52
N CYS A 37 23.45 14.03 7.22
CA CYS A 37 23.65 14.06 8.68
C CYS A 37 22.35 14.05 9.49
N ILE A 38 21.24 14.48 8.89
CA ILE A 38 19.92 14.58 9.56
C ILE A 38 19.05 13.38 9.21
N GLY A 39 19.34 12.72 8.09
CA GLY A 39 18.48 11.67 7.55
C GLY A 39 18.33 10.45 8.45
N ILE A 40 19.36 10.06 9.19
CA ILE A 40 19.26 8.93 10.14
C ILE A 40 18.27 9.26 11.27
N PHE A 41 18.33 10.48 11.82
CA PHE A 41 17.40 10.93 12.85
C PHE A 41 15.98 11.10 12.30
N ALA A 42 15.84 11.69 11.10
CA ALA A 42 14.55 11.84 10.44
C ALA A 42 13.90 10.49 10.14
N ALA A 43 14.67 9.49 9.66
CA ALA A 43 14.20 8.14 9.41
C ALA A 43 13.78 7.42 10.69
N ALA A 44 14.51 7.60 11.80
CA ALA A 44 14.13 7.05 13.10
C ALA A 44 12.80 7.64 13.59
N VAL A 45 12.65 8.97 13.53
CA VAL A 45 11.40 9.64 13.92
C VAL A 45 10.24 9.22 13.02
N ARG A 46 10.46 9.16 11.69
CA ARG A 46 9.48 8.67 10.72
C ARG A 46 9.03 7.25 11.05
N THR A 47 9.96 6.37 11.41
CA THR A 47 9.68 4.99 11.79
C THR A 47 8.77 4.91 13.01
N VAL A 48 9.04 5.73 14.05
CA VAL A 48 8.18 5.81 15.25
C VAL A 48 6.77 6.31 14.90
N ILE A 49 6.66 7.33 14.06
CA ILE A 49 5.36 7.86 13.60
C ILE A 49 4.57 6.78 12.85
N ILE A 50 5.22 6.03 11.96
CA ILE A 50 4.60 4.94 11.20
C ILE A 50 4.11 3.84 12.14
N LEU A 51 4.93 3.40 13.09
CA LEU A 51 4.56 2.37 14.07
C LEU A 51 3.37 2.82 14.93
N TYR A 52 3.37 4.08 15.35
CA TYR A 52 2.25 4.66 16.11
C TYR A 52 0.98 4.75 15.27
N GLY A 53 1.08 5.13 14.00
CA GLY A 53 -0.03 5.14 13.05
C GLY A 53 -0.63 3.74 12.84
N LEU A 54 0.21 2.73 12.65
CA LEU A 54 -0.21 1.32 12.54
C LEU A 54 -0.92 0.84 13.81
N TYR A 55 -0.41 1.21 14.99
CA TYR A 55 -1.04 0.87 16.26
C TYR A 55 -2.43 1.51 16.40
N LEU A 56 -2.57 2.79 16.04
CA LEU A 56 -3.87 3.48 16.06
C LEU A 56 -4.86 2.86 15.08
N GLN A 57 -4.43 2.52 13.87
CA GLN A 57 -5.28 1.83 12.89
C GLN A 57 -5.73 0.46 13.37
N TYR A 58 -4.81 -0.35 13.91
CA TYR A 58 -5.14 -1.63 14.53
C TYR A 58 -6.20 -1.47 15.62
N LYS A 59 -6.02 -0.50 16.52
CA LYS A 59 -6.98 -0.22 17.60
C LYS A 59 -8.32 0.22 17.04
N ALA A 60 -8.34 1.10 16.05
CA ALA A 60 -9.56 1.56 15.39
C ALA A 60 -10.34 0.42 14.73
N ILE A 61 -9.67 -0.44 13.97
CA ILE A 61 -10.28 -1.62 13.32
C ILE A 61 -10.85 -2.57 14.37
N LYS A 62 -10.07 -2.87 15.41
CA LYS A 62 -10.50 -3.76 16.50
C LYS A 62 -11.74 -3.22 17.21
N THR A 63 -11.77 -1.93 17.53
CA THR A 63 -12.90 -1.29 18.20
C THR A 63 -14.12 -1.17 17.28
N ALA A 64 -13.93 -0.78 16.01
CA ALA A 64 -15.02 -0.60 15.04
C ALA A 64 -15.75 -1.91 14.72
N HIS A 65 -15.00 -3.02 14.59
CA HIS A 65 -15.55 -4.29 14.14
C HIS A 65 -15.73 -5.32 15.27
N SER A 66 -15.30 -5.03 16.50
CA SER A 66 -15.39 -5.93 17.66
C SER A 66 -14.81 -7.33 17.39
N ILE A 67 -13.73 -7.38 16.60
CA ILE A 67 -13.07 -8.63 16.17
C ILE A 67 -11.89 -9.01 17.06
N GLY A 68 -11.48 -10.28 16.97
CA GLY A 68 -10.29 -10.78 17.66
C GLY A 68 -8.99 -10.11 17.18
N THR A 69 -7.96 -10.13 18.03
CA THR A 69 -6.64 -9.52 17.76
C THR A 69 -6.04 -9.98 16.41
N VAL A 70 -6.05 -11.29 16.14
CA VAL A 70 -5.48 -11.86 14.90
C VAL A 70 -6.26 -11.39 13.68
N GLN A 71 -7.59 -11.36 13.75
CA GLN A 71 -8.44 -10.90 12.66
C GLN A 71 -8.24 -9.40 12.36
N ALA A 72 -8.05 -8.57 13.39
CA ALA A 72 -7.76 -7.15 13.23
C ALA A 72 -6.40 -6.91 12.56
N VAL A 73 -5.38 -7.71 12.90
CA VAL A 73 -4.07 -7.65 12.24
C VAL A 73 -4.19 -8.04 10.76
N VAL A 74 -4.89 -9.13 10.45
CA VAL A 74 -5.12 -9.54 9.06
C VAL A 74 -5.88 -8.46 8.29
N ALA A 75 -6.93 -7.87 8.88
CA ALA A 75 -7.68 -6.79 8.27
C ALA A 75 -6.83 -5.52 8.01
N LEU A 76 -5.86 -5.23 8.89
CA LEU A 76 -4.91 -4.12 8.71
C LEU A 76 -3.98 -4.35 7.50
N PHE A 77 -3.49 -5.57 7.31
CA PHE A 77 -2.56 -5.91 6.23
C PHE A 77 -3.25 -6.25 4.91
N MET A 78 -4.55 -6.58 4.91
CA MET A 78 -5.30 -6.97 3.71
C MET A 78 -5.19 -5.93 2.56
N PRO A 79 -5.36 -4.61 2.77
CA PRO A 79 -5.22 -3.63 1.70
C PRO A 79 -3.81 -3.60 1.11
N HIS A 80 -2.78 -3.80 1.94
CA HIS A 80 -1.38 -3.81 1.50
C HIS A 80 -1.10 -5.02 0.60
N ILE A 81 -1.63 -6.19 0.96
CA ILE A 81 -1.52 -7.40 0.14
C ILE A 81 -2.19 -7.19 -1.23
N VAL A 82 -3.37 -6.57 -1.25
CA VAL A 82 -4.10 -6.27 -2.50
C VAL A 82 -3.29 -5.31 -3.40
N ILE A 83 -2.72 -4.24 -2.83
CA ILE A 83 -1.89 -3.29 -3.58
C ILE A 83 -0.66 -4.00 -4.15
N VAL A 84 0.04 -4.82 -3.36
CA VAL A 84 1.21 -5.58 -3.83
C VAL A 84 0.82 -6.51 -4.98
N ALA A 85 -0.31 -7.20 -4.89
CA ALA A 85 -0.80 -8.06 -5.96
C ALA A 85 -1.09 -7.27 -7.25
N ILE A 86 -1.75 -6.10 -7.14
CA ILE A 86 -2.02 -5.23 -8.30
C ILE A 86 -0.71 -4.77 -8.95
N VAL A 87 0.27 -4.33 -8.15
CA VAL A 87 1.58 -3.89 -8.65
C VAL A 87 2.31 -5.04 -9.36
N LEU A 88 2.29 -6.25 -8.80
CA LEU A 88 2.90 -7.43 -9.43
C LEU A 88 2.24 -7.76 -10.78
N ILE A 89 0.91 -7.70 -10.86
CA ILE A 89 0.18 -7.93 -12.11
C ILE A 89 0.57 -6.86 -13.15
N LEU A 90 0.64 -5.59 -12.76
CA LEU A 90 1.09 -4.51 -13.64
C LEU A 90 2.51 -4.75 -14.17
N TRP A 91 3.44 -5.16 -13.31
CA TRP A 91 4.81 -5.49 -13.71
C TRP A 91 4.86 -6.67 -14.68
N LEU A 92 4.08 -7.72 -14.43
CA LEU A 92 3.97 -8.86 -15.34
C LEU A 92 3.42 -8.44 -16.70
N LEU A 93 2.37 -7.62 -16.74
CA LEU A 93 1.80 -7.11 -17.98
C LEU A 93 2.81 -6.28 -18.78
N ILE A 94 3.57 -5.41 -18.11
CA ILE A 94 4.65 -4.64 -18.75
C ILE A 94 5.73 -5.58 -19.28
N TYR A 95 6.15 -6.58 -18.50
CA TYR A 95 7.15 -7.56 -18.92
C TYR A 95 6.72 -8.34 -20.16
N PHE A 96 5.51 -8.90 -20.16
CA PHE A 96 4.98 -9.62 -21.32
C PHE A 96 4.73 -8.71 -22.53
N GLY A 97 4.34 -7.45 -22.30
CA GLY A 97 4.21 -6.44 -23.35
C GLY A 97 5.55 -6.07 -24.00
N LEU A 98 6.61 -5.90 -23.21
CA LEU A 98 7.97 -5.68 -23.73
C LEU A 98 8.49 -6.91 -24.47
N LEU A 99 8.21 -8.10 -23.95
CA LEU A 99 8.60 -9.35 -24.56
C LEU A 99 7.94 -9.50 -25.95
N SER A 100 6.64 -9.28 -26.07
CA SER A 100 5.94 -9.38 -27.36
C SER A 100 6.45 -8.38 -28.40
N LEU A 101 6.78 -7.16 -27.98
CA LEU A 101 7.41 -6.14 -28.84
C LEU A 101 8.81 -6.57 -29.32
N ALA A 102 9.59 -7.24 -28.48
CA ALA A 102 10.92 -7.74 -28.85
C ALA A 102 10.89 -8.90 -29.85
N PHE A 103 9.85 -9.74 -29.81
CA PHE A 103 9.69 -10.89 -30.72
C PHE A 103 8.92 -10.56 -32.02
N LEU A 104 8.16 -9.47 -32.06
CA LEU A 104 7.47 -8.93 -33.24
C LEU A 104 8.35 -8.83 -34.52
N PRO A 105 9.58 -8.29 -34.48
CA PRO A 105 10.44 -8.22 -35.67
C PRO A 105 10.92 -9.58 -36.18
N ILE A 106 11.02 -10.59 -35.30
CA ILE A 106 11.44 -11.95 -35.68
C ILE A 106 10.33 -12.65 -36.48
N PHE A 107 9.07 -12.50 -36.06
CA PHE A 107 7.93 -13.03 -36.80
C PHE A 107 7.64 -12.26 -38.09
N ALA A 108 7.90 -10.95 -38.12
CA ALA A 108 7.75 -10.14 -39.32
C ALA A 108 8.74 -10.54 -40.44
N GLN A 109 9.99 -10.89 -40.09
CA GLN A 109 10.97 -11.37 -41.07
C GLN A 109 10.70 -12.81 -41.55
N ALA A 110 10.14 -13.67 -40.69
CA ALA A 110 9.78 -15.03 -41.07
C ALA A 110 8.63 -15.09 -42.09
N GLY A 111 7.77 -14.07 -42.14
CA GLY A 111 6.65 -13.98 -43.10
C GLY A 111 7.01 -13.43 -44.49
N THR A 112 8.20 -12.83 -44.65
CA THR A 112 8.66 -12.25 -45.93
C THR A 112 9.56 -13.19 -46.75
N VAL A 113 9.85 -14.39 -46.24
CA VAL A 113 10.58 -15.43 -46.98
C VAL A 113 9.55 -16.36 -47.63
N ASN A 114 8.85 -15.87 -48.66
CA ASN A 114 8.11 -16.65 -49.65
C ASN A 114 8.10 -15.89 -50.97
#